data_AF-A0A0C2FSK2-F1
#
_entry.id   AF-A0A0C2FSK2-F1
#
_cell.length_a   1.000
_cell.length_b   1.000
_cell.length_c   1.000
_cell.angle_alpha   90.00
_cell.angle_beta   90.00
_cell.angle_gamma   90.00
#
_symmetry.space_group_name_H-M   'P 1'
#
loop_
_entity.id
_entity.type
_entity.pdbx_description
1 polymer ?
#
loop_
_entity_poly.entity_id
_entity_poly.type
_entity_poly.pdbx_seq_one_letter_code
_entity_poly.pdbx_strand_id
1 'polypeptide(L)'
;MHGGLSPQLTCIDQLRNLPRPQDPPNPSMGIDLLWADPDQWVKGWQANTRGVSYVFGQDVVLDTCQKLNIDLIARAHQAWLSGPNVQLI
;
A
#
# COMPACT_ATOMS: atom_id res chain seq x y z
N MET A 1 4.87 -5.46 -1.20
CA MET A 1 5.42 -4.09 -1.05
C MET A 1 5.85 -3.85 0.40
N HIS A 2 6.55 -2.77 0.75
CA HIS A 2 6.94 -2.55 2.16
C HIS A 2 5.78 -1.98 2.98
N GLY A 3 5.27 -0.82 2.55
CA GLY A 3 4.09 -0.16 3.10
C GLY A 3 2.83 -0.84 2.59
N GLY A 4 2.08 -0.17 1.74
CA GLY A 4 0.78 -0.68 1.28
C GLY A 4 0.40 -0.08 -0.06
N LEU A 5 -0.88 0.01 -0.36
CA LEU A 5 -1.36 0.42 -1.68
C LEU A 5 -1.33 1.94 -1.86
N SER A 6 -1.40 2.38 -3.12
CA SER A 6 -1.58 3.80 -3.49
C SER A 6 -2.92 4.00 -4.21
N PRO A 7 -3.66 5.09 -3.95
CA PRO A 7 -4.83 5.45 -4.75
C PRO A 7 -4.50 5.69 -6.23
N GLN A 8 -3.23 5.94 -6.54
CA GLN A 8 -2.73 6.18 -7.90
C GLN A 8 -2.38 4.88 -8.65
N LEU A 9 -2.33 3.73 -7.96
CA LEU A 9 -1.94 2.45 -8.53
C LEU A 9 -3.16 1.78 -9.21
N THR A 10 -3.19 1.84 -10.53
CA THR A 10 -4.28 1.30 -11.36
C THR A 10 -3.82 0.19 -12.29
N CYS A 11 -2.53 0.10 -12.62
CA CYS A 11 -1.96 -1.00 -13.38
C CYS A 11 -0.54 -1.37 -12.92
N ILE A 12 -0.15 -2.62 -13.16
CA ILE A 12 1.14 -3.15 -12.70
C ILE A 12 2.34 -2.47 -13.41
N ASP A 13 2.13 -1.94 -14.61
CA ASP A 13 3.19 -1.28 -15.39
C ASP A 13 3.63 0.05 -14.75
N GLN A 14 2.77 0.70 -13.94
CA GLN A 14 3.19 1.87 -13.17
C GLN A 14 4.33 1.53 -12.21
N LEU A 15 4.32 0.33 -11.59
CA LEU A 15 5.41 -0.13 -10.73
C LEU A 15 6.69 -0.44 -11.52
N ARG A 16 6.54 -1.05 -12.70
CA ARG A 16 7.67 -1.41 -13.58
C ARG A 16 8.39 -0.18 -14.12
N ASN A 17 7.63 0.89 -14.37
CA ASN A 17 8.11 2.14 -14.96
C ASN A 17 8.44 3.22 -13.93
N LEU A 18 8.48 2.89 -12.63
CA LEU A 18 8.94 3.84 -11.61
C LEU A 18 10.38 4.28 -11.93
N PRO A 19 10.63 5.59 -12.09
CA PRO A 19 11.94 6.09 -12.47
C PRO A 19 12.96 5.81 -11.36
N ARG A 20 14.17 5.44 -11.76
CA ARG A 20 15.28 5.17 -10.84
C ARG A 20 16.57 5.81 -11.37
N PRO A 21 17.42 6.41 -10.51
CA PRO A 21 17.23 6.57 -9.06
C PRO A 21 16.17 7.64 -8.74
N GLN A 22 15.50 7.52 -7.60
CA GLN A 22 14.53 8.50 -7.14
C GLN A 22 14.51 8.56 -5.61
N ASP A 23 14.43 9.78 -5.08
CA ASP A 23 13.93 10.05 -3.72
C ASP A 23 12.46 10.48 -3.87
N PRO A 24 11.48 9.65 -3.46
CA PRO A 24 10.08 9.88 -3.78
C PRO A 24 9.55 11.14 -3.07
N PRO A 25 8.98 12.12 -3.80
CA PRO A 25 8.43 13.32 -3.17
C PRO A 25 7.20 12.97 -2.33
N ASN A 26 6.94 13.74 -1.28
CA ASN A 26 5.71 13.62 -0.49
C ASN A 26 4.74 14.76 -0.87
N PRO A 27 3.54 14.48 -1.41
CA PRO A 27 2.94 13.15 -1.66
C PRO A 27 3.34 12.52 -3.01
N SER A 28 3.42 11.19 -3.07
CA SER A 28 3.57 10.42 -4.32
C SER A 28 3.19 8.95 -4.13
N MET A 29 2.93 8.25 -5.25
CA MET A 29 2.79 6.79 -5.25
C MET A 29 3.96 6.11 -4.54
N GLY A 30 5.21 6.54 -4.78
CA GLY A 30 6.39 5.96 -4.13
C GLY A 30 6.33 6.05 -2.60
N ILE A 31 5.84 7.17 -2.05
CA ILE A 31 5.61 7.32 -0.61
C ILE A 31 4.50 6.37 -0.14
N ASP A 32 3.41 6.24 -0.88
CA ASP A 32 2.32 5.33 -0.52
C ASP A 32 2.74 3.86 -0.47
N LEU A 33 3.50 3.40 -1.48
CA LEU A 33 4.02 2.02 -1.54
C LEU A 33 4.93 1.67 -0.34
N LEU A 34 5.49 2.68 0.32
CA LEU A 34 6.40 2.56 1.46
C LEU A 34 5.72 2.82 2.81
N TRP A 35 4.67 3.63 2.87
CA TRP A 35 4.09 4.13 4.13
C TRP A 35 2.60 3.90 4.35
N ALA A 36 1.86 3.47 3.33
CA ALA A 36 0.43 3.17 3.52
C ALA A 36 0.22 1.92 4.39
N ASP A 37 -0.86 1.90 5.16
CA ASP A 37 -1.22 0.80 6.07
C ASP A 37 -2.65 0.28 5.83
N PRO A 38 -2.91 -1.03 5.96
CA PRO A 38 -4.28 -1.53 6.00
C PRO A 38 -4.91 -1.22 7.36
N ASP A 39 -6.22 -0.96 7.36
CA ASP A 39 -7.05 -0.90 8.56
C ASP A 39 -8.42 -1.52 8.26
N GLN A 40 -8.72 -2.57 9.01
CA GLN A 40 -9.94 -3.34 8.91
C GLN A 40 -11.20 -2.52 9.22
N TRP A 41 -11.10 -1.43 10.00
CA TRP A 41 -12.24 -0.59 10.39
C TRP A 41 -12.47 0.56 9.41
N VAL A 42 -11.60 0.72 8.41
CA VAL A 42 -11.69 1.74 7.37
C VAL A 42 -12.38 1.16 6.13
N LYS A 43 -13.22 1.97 5.50
CA LYS A 43 -13.74 1.73 4.14
C LYS A 43 -13.12 2.76 3.19
N GLY A 44 -12.58 2.30 2.07
CA GLY A 44 -11.87 3.16 1.13
C GLY A 44 -10.53 3.66 1.68
N TRP A 45 -10.24 4.94 1.49
CA TRP A 45 -8.97 5.58 1.87
C TRP A 45 -9.18 6.65 2.96
N GLN A 46 -8.28 6.71 3.93
CA GLN A 46 -8.25 7.76 4.96
C GLN A 46 -6.82 8.25 5.22
N ALA A 47 -6.67 9.43 5.81
CA ALA A 47 -5.35 9.97 6.16
C ALA A 47 -4.69 9.11 7.24
N ASN A 48 -3.41 8.78 7.07
CA ASN A 48 -2.69 7.97 8.05
C ASN A 48 -2.33 8.78 9.30
N THR A 49 -2.53 8.20 10.48
CA THR A 49 -2.15 8.79 11.78
C THR A 49 -0.63 8.94 11.94
N ARG A 50 0.16 8.28 11.08
CA ARG A 50 1.61 8.52 10.93
C ARG A 50 1.96 9.90 10.37
N GLY A 51 0.98 10.65 9.85
CA GLY A 51 1.19 11.96 9.23
C GLY A 51 1.74 11.89 7.80
N VAL A 52 1.80 10.70 7.19
CA VAL A 52 2.25 10.47 5.82
C VAL A 52 1.44 9.35 5.18
N SER A 53 1.07 9.55 3.91
CA SER A 53 0.25 8.59 3.13
C SER A 53 -1.11 8.29 3.79
N TYR A 54 -1.64 7.09 3.52
CA TYR A 54 -3.02 6.70 3.78
C TYR A 54 -3.13 5.43 4.61
N VAL A 55 -4.29 5.26 5.21
CA VAL A 55 -4.83 3.98 5.67
C VAL A 55 -5.88 3.52 4.66
N PHE A 56 -5.96 2.22 4.41
CA PHE A 56 -6.92 1.66 3.44
C PHE A 56 -7.66 0.43 3.95
N GLY A 57 -8.93 0.33 3.53
CA GLY A 57 -9.83 -0.76 3.90
C GLY A 57 -9.65 -2.04 3.07
N GLN A 58 -10.33 -3.10 3.52
CA GLN A 58 -10.37 -4.38 2.79
C GLN A 58 -11.00 -4.23 1.40
N ASP A 59 -11.93 -3.29 1.21
CA ASP A 59 -12.54 -3.00 -0.09
C ASP A 59 -11.51 -2.51 -1.11
N VAL A 60 -10.54 -1.71 -0.69
CA VAL A 60 -9.43 -1.24 -1.53
C VAL A 60 -8.51 -2.39 -1.94
N VAL A 61 -8.25 -3.32 -1.01
CA VAL A 61 -7.44 -4.52 -1.27
C VAL A 61 -8.08 -5.35 -2.38
N LEU A 62 -9.36 -5.69 -2.23
CA LEU A 62 -10.11 -6.50 -3.19
C LEU A 62 -10.17 -5.84 -4.58
N ASP A 63 -10.51 -4.55 -4.62
CA ASP A 63 -10.57 -3.77 -5.86
C ASP A 63 -9.20 -3.71 -6.55
N THR A 64 -8.11 -3.54 -5.78
CA THR A 64 -6.76 -3.50 -6.35
C THR A 64 -6.31 -4.87 -6.86
N CYS A 65 -6.58 -5.95 -6.11
CA CYS A 65 -6.29 -7.31 -6.56
C CYS A 65 -6.99 -7.61 -7.89
N GLN A 66 -8.26 -7.23 -8.01
CA GLN A 66 -9.01 -7.37 -9.26
C GLN A 66 -8.42 -6.52 -10.39
N LYS A 67 -8.11 -5.25 -10.14
CA LYS A 67 -7.55 -4.33 -11.15
C LYS A 67 -6.18 -4.77 -11.66
N LEU A 68 -5.34 -5.28 -10.77
CA LEU A 68 -3.98 -5.71 -11.10
C LEU A 68 -3.92 -7.19 -11.54
N ASN A 69 -5.04 -7.91 -11.46
CA ASN A 69 -5.13 -9.35 -11.72
C ASN A 69 -4.11 -10.15 -10.89
N ILE A 70 -4.14 -9.95 -9.57
CA ILE A 70 -3.30 -10.64 -8.59
C ILE A 70 -4.18 -11.21 -7.47
N ASP A 71 -3.68 -12.26 -6.81
CA ASP A 71 -4.45 -12.94 -5.77
C ASP A 71 -4.16 -12.44 -4.35
N LEU A 72 -2.98 -11.83 -4.14
CA LEU A 72 -2.47 -11.54 -2.81
C LEU A 72 -1.53 -10.33 -2.78
N ILE A 73 -1.60 -9.56 -1.69
CA ILE A 73 -0.62 -8.52 -1.37
C ILE A 73 0.19 -8.95 -0.15
N ALA A 74 1.47 -9.23 -0.37
CA ALA A 74 2.44 -9.43 0.70
C ALA A 74 3.07 -8.10 1.10
N ARG A 75 2.99 -7.73 2.39
CA ARG A 75 3.47 -6.45 2.92
C ARG A 75 4.24 -6.55 4.24
N ALA A 76 4.80 -5.45 4.74
CA ALA A 76 5.49 -5.39 6.03
C ALA A 76 5.12 -4.12 6.84
N HIS A 77 6.10 -3.37 7.36
CA HIS A 77 5.99 -2.05 7.99
C HIS A 77 5.27 -1.96 9.36
N GLN A 78 4.19 -2.70 9.59
CA GLN A 78 3.56 -2.80 10.90
C GLN A 78 4.19 -3.91 11.73
N ALA A 79 4.61 -3.58 12.95
CA ALA A 79 5.10 -4.57 13.91
C ALA A 79 3.93 -5.46 14.34
N TRP A 80 4.15 -6.78 14.34
CA TRP A 80 3.17 -7.74 14.81
C TRP A 80 3.64 -8.41 16.10
N LEU A 81 2.75 -8.49 17.09
CA LEU A 81 3.08 -8.94 18.45
C LEU A 81 3.40 -10.44 18.56
N SER A 82 3.07 -11.26 17.56
CA SER A 82 3.16 -12.73 17.66
C SER A 82 3.83 -13.47 16.49
N GLY A 83 4.61 -12.80 15.64
CA GLY A 83 5.25 -13.51 14.52
C GLY A 83 6.00 -12.61 13.53
N PRO A 84 6.52 -13.18 12.41
CA PRO A 84 7.29 -12.43 11.42
C PRO A 84 6.51 -11.23 10.88
N ASN A 85 7.20 -10.11 10.67
CA ASN A 85 6.62 -8.81 10.28
C ASN A 85 6.04 -8.75 8.86
N VAL A 86 5.76 -9.90 8.22
CA VAL A 86 5.14 -9.96 6.89
C VAL A 86 3.65 -10.25 7.07
N GLN A 87 2.82 -9.30 6.64
CA GLN A 87 1.37 -9.46 6.62
C GLN A 87 0.93 -9.80 5.20
N LEU A 88 0.05 -10.80 5.09
CA LEU A 88 -0.59 -11.21 3.86
C LEU A 88 -2.03 -10.70 3.91
N ILE A 89 -2.38 -9.81 2.98
CA ILE A 89 -3.71 -9.21 2.86
C ILE A 89 -4.28 -9.37 1.45
#